data_AF-A0A816AZC1-F1
#
_entry.id   AF-A0A816AZC1-F1
#
_cell.length_a   1.000
_cell.length_b   1.000
_cell.length_c   1.000
_cell.angle_alpha   90.00
_cell.angle_beta   90.00
_cell.angle_gamma   90.00
#
_symmetry.space_group_name_H-M   'P 1'
#
loop_
_entity.id
_entity.type
_entity.pdbx_description
1 polymer ?
#
loop_
_entity_poly.entity_id
_entity_poly.type
_entity_poly.pdbx_seq_one_letter_code
_entity_poly.pdbx_strand_id
1 'polypeptide(L)'
;MCSLAKDSILNFENDSDFDFDKLPKKTTILFVSSKFVATMKSKPDQVEKVFILEEDKSRVDNQERFATGKDLIFLLADAIYRCYNKEAKAYSESGDMSSANRKKEEVNRIHSELKKTHQRFFRRDTTINTSTSTLTRVIWLKSKLEDDVEMKRLINLFDEIVSSFSVFANLSDFRECLHEYETFVHIFLIIDADYDDLVVADFHKRSNIKIVCRYGQSSSKNETTIDNYPELCLHLTHDLITHYNKLGTDYSTKKDATTAKEMFTKAHKLCKKGLEF
;
A
#
# COMPACT_ATOMS: atom_id res chain seq x y z
N MET A 1 -0.60 -24.31 -7.54
CA MET A 1 0.33 -23.15 -7.64
C MET A 1 0.15 -22.48 -8.98
N CYS A 2 0.21 -21.15 -9.05
CA CYS A 2 0.11 -20.40 -10.30
C CYS A 2 1.33 -19.50 -10.50
N SER A 3 1.81 -19.34 -11.73
CA SER A 3 2.81 -18.33 -12.09
C SER A 3 2.27 -17.37 -13.14
N LEU A 4 2.61 -16.10 -12.99
CA LEU A 4 2.35 -15.07 -13.98
C LEU A 4 3.67 -14.70 -14.66
N ALA A 5 3.77 -15.03 -15.95
CA ALA A 5 4.78 -14.52 -16.86
C ALA A 5 4.10 -13.63 -17.89
N LYS A 6 4.85 -12.69 -18.49
CA LYS A 6 4.40 -11.60 -19.38
C LYS A 6 3.14 -11.87 -20.24
N ASP A 7 3.00 -13.07 -20.79
CA ASP A 7 1.93 -13.45 -21.72
C ASP A 7 1.19 -14.76 -21.33
N SER A 8 1.48 -15.32 -20.16
CA SER A 8 0.95 -16.63 -19.76
C SER A 8 0.72 -16.75 -18.25
N ILE A 9 -0.41 -17.37 -17.91
CA ILE A 9 -0.66 -17.90 -16.57
C ILE A 9 -0.36 -19.40 -16.65
N LEU A 10 0.63 -19.87 -15.90
CA LEU A 10 0.89 -21.30 -15.77
C LEU A 10 0.26 -21.77 -14.47
N ASN A 11 -0.62 -22.77 -14.56
CA ASN A 11 -1.21 -23.41 -13.39
C ASN A 11 -0.60 -24.80 -13.23
N PHE A 12 -0.18 -25.13 -12.01
CA PHE A 12 0.38 -26.42 -11.65
C PHE A 12 -0.49 -27.01 -10.55
N GLU A 13 -1.07 -28.16 -10.82
CA GLU A 13 -2.00 -28.85 -9.92
C GLU A 13 -1.29 -29.61 -8.80
N ASN A 14 -0.05 -30.06 -9.02
CA ASN A 14 0.76 -30.79 -8.03
C ASN A 14 2.10 -30.09 -7.72
N ASP A 15 2.40 -29.99 -6.43
CA ASP A 15 3.67 -29.43 -5.93
C ASP A 15 4.91 -30.25 -6.34
N SER A 16 4.74 -31.55 -6.61
CA SER A 16 5.82 -32.48 -6.94
C SER A 16 6.39 -32.35 -8.36
N ASP A 17 5.68 -31.66 -9.25
CA ASP A 17 6.02 -31.59 -10.68
C ASP A 17 6.66 -30.25 -11.08
N PHE A 18 6.83 -29.34 -10.11
CA PHE A 18 7.33 -28.01 -10.40
C PHE A 18 8.86 -27.95 -10.38
N ASP A 19 9.38 -27.52 -11.51
CA ASP A 19 10.79 -27.32 -11.74
C ASP A 19 11.02 -25.84 -12.10
N PHE A 20 11.83 -25.17 -11.29
CA PHE A 20 12.17 -23.76 -11.52
C PHE A 20 12.90 -23.56 -12.84
N ASP A 21 13.60 -24.57 -13.35
CA ASP A 21 14.30 -24.51 -14.64
C ASP A 21 13.33 -24.48 -15.83
N LYS A 22 12.06 -24.87 -15.61
CA LYS A 22 10.98 -24.75 -16.61
C LYS A 22 10.30 -23.39 -16.61
N LEU A 23 10.63 -22.50 -15.66
CA LEU A 23 10.12 -21.14 -15.70
C LEU A 23 10.69 -20.41 -16.92
N PRO A 24 9.89 -19.53 -17.55
CA PRO A 24 10.41 -18.70 -18.61
C PRO A 24 11.58 -17.85 -18.09
N LYS A 25 12.58 -17.58 -18.95
CA LYS A 25 13.74 -16.72 -18.64
C LYS A 25 13.38 -15.24 -18.37
N LYS A 26 12.10 -14.94 -18.13
CA LYS A 26 11.56 -13.60 -17.88
C LYS A 26 11.16 -13.51 -16.41
N THR A 27 11.07 -12.28 -15.93
CA THR A 27 10.61 -11.98 -14.58
C THR A 27 9.24 -12.58 -14.32
N THR A 28 9.14 -13.39 -13.26
CA THR A 28 7.96 -14.19 -12.90
C THR A 28 7.44 -13.77 -11.53
N ILE A 29 6.11 -13.74 -11.39
CA ILE A 29 5.44 -13.62 -10.09
C ILE A 29 4.82 -14.98 -9.74
N LEU A 30 5.11 -15.50 -8.56
CA LEU A 30 4.62 -16.80 -8.09
C LEU A 30 3.49 -16.64 -7.08
N PHE A 31 2.46 -17.48 -7.22
CA PHE A 31 1.37 -17.65 -6.26
C PHE A 31 1.37 -19.10 -5.76
N VAL A 32 1.73 -19.28 -4.50
CA VAL A 32 2.11 -20.59 -3.94
C VAL A 32 1.43 -20.85 -2.59
N SER A 33 1.35 -22.11 -2.19
CA SER A 33 0.95 -22.51 -0.84
C SER A 33 2.11 -22.31 0.14
N SER A 34 1.80 -22.27 1.44
CA SER A 34 2.83 -22.21 2.48
C SER A 34 3.70 -23.47 2.50
N LYS A 35 3.08 -24.63 2.22
CA LYS A 35 3.73 -25.93 2.07
C LYS A 35 4.77 -25.93 0.94
N PHE A 36 4.46 -25.28 -0.18
CA PHE A 36 5.39 -25.18 -1.31
C PHE A 36 6.57 -24.24 -1.00
N VAL A 37 6.34 -23.11 -0.33
CA VAL A 37 7.46 -22.25 0.11
C VAL A 37 8.40 -22.99 1.05
N ALA A 38 7.88 -23.84 1.93
CA ALA A 38 8.71 -24.64 2.83
C ALA A 38 9.63 -25.65 2.12
N THR A 39 9.33 -26.02 0.86
CA THR A 39 10.21 -26.87 0.04
C THR A 39 11.22 -26.06 -0.80
N MET A 40 11.04 -24.74 -0.90
CA MET A 40 11.99 -23.87 -1.61
C MET A 40 13.26 -23.68 -0.79
N LYS A 41 14.41 -24.09 -1.35
CA LYS A 41 15.73 -23.82 -0.73
C LYS A 41 16.11 -22.34 -0.78
N SER A 42 15.73 -21.65 -1.86
CA SER A 42 15.96 -20.21 -2.06
C SER A 42 15.03 -19.69 -3.17
N LYS A 43 14.80 -18.38 -3.21
CA LYS A 43 14.04 -17.72 -4.29
C LYS A 43 14.93 -17.64 -5.54
N PRO A 44 14.52 -18.21 -6.69
CA PRO A 44 15.28 -18.07 -7.93
C PRO A 44 15.32 -16.62 -8.42
N ASP A 45 16.40 -16.24 -9.10
CA ASP A 45 16.62 -14.86 -9.58
C ASP A 45 15.54 -14.37 -10.56
N GLN A 46 14.98 -15.28 -11.35
CA GLN A 46 13.90 -14.98 -12.29
C GLN A 46 12.54 -14.74 -11.62
N VAL A 47 12.41 -14.99 -10.31
CA VAL A 47 11.19 -14.73 -9.53
C VAL A 47 11.31 -13.37 -8.85
N GLU A 48 10.51 -12.40 -9.27
CA GLU A 48 10.48 -11.08 -8.62
C GLU A 48 9.87 -11.19 -7.23
N LYS A 49 8.65 -11.75 -7.16
CA LYS A 49 7.85 -11.80 -5.93
C LYS A 49 7.12 -13.13 -5.82
N VAL A 50 7.11 -13.64 -4.60
CA VAL A 50 6.33 -14.81 -4.18
C VAL A 50 5.16 -14.30 -3.33
N PHE A 51 3.96 -14.75 -3.65
CA PHE A 51 2.73 -14.51 -2.90
C PHE A 51 2.24 -15.83 -2.31
N ILE A 52 2.15 -15.89 -0.99
CA ILE A 52 1.64 -17.06 -0.27
C ILE A 52 0.14 -16.93 -0.09
N LEU A 53 -0.63 -17.87 -0.63
CA LEU A 53 -2.10 -17.80 -0.67
C LEU A 53 -2.81 -18.37 0.57
N GLU A 54 -2.09 -18.96 1.53
CA GLU A 54 -2.66 -19.67 2.69
C GLU A 54 -2.51 -18.89 4.01
N GLU A 55 -3.53 -18.96 4.87
CA GLU A 55 -3.65 -18.23 6.14
C GLU A 55 -2.88 -18.85 7.35
N ASP A 56 -2.06 -19.89 7.18
CA ASP A 56 -1.51 -20.63 8.34
C ASP A 56 -0.46 -19.80 9.10
N LYS A 57 -0.89 -19.14 10.20
CA LYS A 57 -0.14 -18.15 10.99
C LYS A 57 1.03 -18.72 11.80
N SER A 58 1.23 -20.03 11.77
CA SER A 58 2.11 -20.70 12.75
C SER A 58 3.60 -20.67 12.38
N ARG A 59 3.96 -20.50 11.11
CA ARG A 59 5.35 -20.43 10.64
C ARG A 59 5.46 -19.60 9.37
N VAL A 60 6.57 -18.86 9.24
CA VAL A 60 7.10 -18.13 8.06
C VAL A 60 6.91 -16.61 8.07
N ASP A 61 7.97 -15.94 7.64
CA ASP A 61 8.23 -14.51 7.50
C ASP A 61 7.07 -13.70 6.89
N ASN A 62 6.69 -12.59 7.53
CA ASN A 62 5.49 -11.79 7.22
C ASN A 62 5.59 -10.98 5.91
N GLN A 63 6.77 -10.88 5.29
CA GLN A 63 6.99 -10.02 4.11
C GLN A 63 6.40 -10.55 2.79
N GLU A 64 5.93 -11.80 2.76
CA GLU A 64 5.43 -12.49 1.55
C GLU A 64 3.93 -12.85 1.62
N ARG A 65 3.25 -12.42 2.69
CA ARG A 65 1.81 -12.60 2.88
C ARG A 65 1.05 -11.29 2.65
N PHE A 66 -0.23 -11.43 2.33
CA PHE A 66 -1.18 -10.33 2.22
C PHE A 66 -2.25 -10.50 3.30
N ALA A 67 -2.69 -9.41 3.93
CA ALA A 67 -3.66 -9.49 5.04
C ALA A 67 -5.08 -9.78 4.55
N THR A 68 -5.40 -9.37 3.32
CA THR A 68 -6.69 -9.62 2.66
C THR A 68 -6.50 -9.80 1.15
N GLY A 69 -7.50 -10.36 0.46
CA GLY A 69 -7.53 -10.37 -1.00
C GLY A 69 -7.43 -8.97 -1.64
N LYS A 70 -7.75 -7.91 -0.89
CA LYS A 70 -7.53 -6.50 -1.30
C LYS A 70 -6.05 -6.17 -1.35
N ASP A 71 -5.31 -6.53 -0.30
CA ASP A 71 -3.87 -6.29 -0.20
C ASP A 71 -3.12 -7.10 -1.25
N LEU A 72 -3.60 -8.31 -1.58
CA LEU A 72 -3.06 -9.09 -2.69
C LEU A 72 -3.13 -8.33 -4.02
N ILE A 73 -4.26 -7.72 -4.34
CA ILE A 73 -4.44 -6.99 -5.61
C ILE A 73 -3.51 -5.78 -5.68
N PHE A 74 -3.38 -5.02 -4.59
CA PHE A 74 -2.46 -3.87 -4.55
C PHE A 74 -1.00 -4.30 -4.61
N LEU A 75 -0.59 -5.28 -3.80
CA LEU A 75 0.78 -5.77 -3.81
C LEU A 75 1.15 -6.40 -5.16
N LEU A 76 0.19 -7.05 -5.82
CA LEU A 76 0.36 -7.57 -7.18
C LEU A 76 0.51 -6.44 -8.20
N ALA A 77 -0.30 -5.39 -8.10
CA ALA A 77 -0.17 -4.21 -8.95
C ALA A 77 1.21 -3.56 -8.80
N ASP A 78 1.69 -3.40 -7.55
CA ASP A 78 3.02 -2.86 -7.26
C ASP A 78 4.15 -3.77 -7.77
N ALA A 79 3.99 -5.10 -7.63
CA ALA A 79 4.97 -6.06 -8.14
C ALA A 79 5.06 -6.01 -9.67
N ILE A 80 3.92 -6.01 -10.36
CA ILE A 80 3.87 -5.86 -11.82
C ILE A 80 4.45 -4.51 -12.24
N TYR A 81 4.13 -3.44 -11.50
CA TYR A 81 4.64 -2.11 -11.77
C TYR A 81 6.17 -2.05 -11.70
N ARG A 82 6.75 -2.62 -10.64
CA ARG A 82 8.20 -2.75 -10.46
C ARG A 82 8.85 -3.57 -11.58
N CYS A 83 8.27 -4.72 -11.95
CA CYS A 83 8.80 -5.55 -13.04
C CYS A 83 8.90 -4.76 -14.35
N TYR A 84 7.82 -4.10 -14.75
CA TYR A 84 7.77 -3.38 -16.02
C TYR A 84 8.68 -2.15 -16.03
N ASN A 85 8.83 -1.46 -14.90
CA ASN A 85 9.78 -0.37 -14.79
C ASN A 85 11.24 -0.84 -14.85
N LYS A 86 11.57 -1.98 -14.24
CA LYS A 86 12.90 -2.60 -14.38
C LYS A 86 13.17 -2.99 -15.83
N GLU A 87 12.22 -3.62 -16.51
CA GLU A 87 12.34 -3.97 -17.92
C GLU A 87 12.46 -2.71 -18.81
N ALA A 88 11.63 -1.69 -18.58
CA ALA A 88 11.69 -0.43 -19.33
C ALA A 88 13.05 0.28 -19.15
N LYS A 89 13.61 0.25 -17.93
CA LYS A 89 14.93 0.78 -17.62
C LYS A 89 16.02 0.01 -18.36
N ALA A 90 15.98 -1.33 -18.34
CA ALA A 90 16.93 -2.17 -19.07
C ALA A 90 16.90 -1.92 -20.58
N TYR A 91 15.71 -1.73 -21.17
CA TYR A 91 15.57 -1.34 -22.59
C TYR A 91 16.10 0.06 -22.88
N SER A 92 15.87 1.01 -21.96
CA SER A 92 16.43 2.36 -22.08
C SER A 92 17.96 2.35 -22.02
N GLU A 93 18.54 1.51 -21.15
CA GLU A 93 19.99 1.34 -20.98
C GLU A 93 20.64 0.63 -22.19
N SER A 94 19.90 -0.26 -22.87
CA SER A 94 20.36 -0.89 -24.12
C SER A 94 20.11 -0.06 -25.38
N GLY A 95 19.51 1.13 -25.24
CA GLY A 95 19.24 2.06 -26.35
C GLY A 95 17.95 1.79 -27.13
N ASP A 96 17.16 0.79 -26.74
CA ASP A 96 15.86 0.50 -27.35
C ASP A 96 14.74 1.32 -26.69
N MET A 97 14.68 2.59 -27.06
CA MET A 97 13.70 3.55 -26.54
C MET A 97 12.25 3.19 -26.91
N SER A 98 12.04 2.50 -28.04
CA SER A 98 10.70 2.07 -28.48
C SER A 98 10.14 1.00 -27.54
N SER A 99 10.94 -0.01 -27.19
CA SER A 99 10.55 -1.03 -26.22
C SER A 99 10.39 -0.46 -24.80
N ALA A 100 11.26 0.48 -24.41
CA ALA A 100 11.16 1.16 -23.11
C ALA A 100 9.84 1.95 -22.95
N ASN A 101 9.47 2.74 -23.96
CA ASN A 101 8.23 3.52 -23.94
C ASN A 101 7.00 2.62 -23.96
N ARG A 102 6.99 1.59 -24.81
CA ARG A 102 5.91 0.60 -24.86
C ARG A 102 5.71 -0.07 -23.50
N LYS A 103 6.78 -0.38 -22.78
CA LYS A 103 6.72 -0.95 -21.43
C LYS A 103 6.15 0.00 -20.38
N LYS A 104 6.49 1.29 -20.46
CA LYS A 104 5.89 2.32 -19.60
C LYS A 104 4.40 2.53 -19.88
N GLU A 105 3.98 2.51 -21.14
CA GLU A 105 2.55 2.60 -21.49
C GLU A 105 1.79 1.37 -21.01
N GLU A 106 2.37 0.18 -21.19
CA GLU A 106 1.75 -1.09 -20.81
C GLU A 106 1.60 -1.21 -19.29
N VAL A 107 2.58 -0.72 -18.51
CA VAL A 107 2.48 -0.73 -17.04
C VAL A 107 1.38 0.21 -16.53
N ASN A 108 1.26 1.40 -17.11
CA ASN A 108 0.20 2.35 -16.76
C ASN A 108 -1.18 1.76 -17.09
N ARG A 109 -1.29 1.09 -18.25
CA ARG A 109 -2.52 0.39 -18.65
C ARG A 109 -2.87 -0.74 -17.68
N ILE A 110 -1.91 -1.61 -17.34
CA ILE A 110 -2.14 -2.74 -16.42
C ILE A 110 -2.53 -2.22 -15.03
N HIS A 111 -1.82 -1.20 -14.53
CA HIS A 111 -2.13 -0.58 -13.25
C HIS A 111 -3.56 -0.01 -13.24
N SER A 112 -3.97 0.70 -14.29
CA SER A 112 -5.35 1.18 -14.47
C SER A 112 -6.37 0.03 -14.51
N GLU A 113 -6.10 -1.04 -15.27
CA GLU A 113 -7.05 -2.18 -15.38
C GLU A 113 -7.15 -2.99 -14.08
N LEU A 114 -6.05 -3.15 -13.33
CA LEU A 114 -6.08 -3.76 -12.00
C LEU A 114 -6.90 -2.92 -11.02
N LYS A 115 -6.78 -1.58 -11.09
CA LYS A 115 -7.59 -0.64 -10.31
C LYS A 115 -9.09 -0.76 -10.66
N LYS A 116 -9.43 -0.81 -11.95
CA LYS A 116 -10.82 -1.03 -12.41
C LYS A 116 -11.34 -2.40 -11.99
N THR A 117 -10.51 -3.42 -12.04
CA THR A 117 -10.86 -4.80 -11.63
C THR A 117 -11.16 -4.84 -10.13
N HIS A 118 -10.29 -4.25 -9.30
CA HIS A 118 -10.55 -4.02 -7.88
C HIS A 118 -11.93 -3.37 -7.69
N GLN A 119 -12.17 -2.20 -8.30
CA GLN A 119 -13.46 -1.49 -8.19
C GLN A 119 -14.67 -2.34 -8.62
N ARG A 120 -14.56 -3.17 -9.66
CA ARG A 120 -15.66 -4.03 -10.14
C ARG A 120 -15.98 -5.18 -9.18
N PHE A 121 -14.96 -5.82 -8.60
CA PHE A 121 -15.16 -6.87 -7.60
C PHE A 121 -15.83 -6.30 -6.35
N PHE A 122 -15.42 -5.12 -5.89
CA PHE A 122 -16.01 -4.51 -4.69
C PHE A 122 -17.39 -3.87 -4.93
N ARG A 123 -17.75 -3.52 -6.17
CA ARG A 123 -19.14 -3.14 -6.52
C ARG A 123 -20.10 -4.33 -6.56
N ARG A 124 -19.61 -5.57 -6.62
CA ARG A 124 -20.45 -6.79 -6.65
C ARG A 124 -20.57 -7.48 -5.29
N ASP A 125 -19.58 -7.33 -4.41
CA ASP A 125 -19.67 -7.82 -3.03
C ASP A 125 -20.49 -6.91 -2.09
N THR A 126 -21.10 -5.85 -2.61
CA THR A 126 -22.14 -5.08 -1.91
C THR A 126 -23.50 -5.80 -1.88
N THR A 127 -23.51 -7.14 -1.77
CA THR A 127 -24.51 -7.78 -0.91
C THR A 127 -23.97 -7.68 0.51
N ILE A 128 -24.26 -6.52 1.06
CA ILE A 128 -23.83 -5.98 2.34
C ILE A 128 -24.11 -7.00 3.46
N ASN A 129 -23.06 -7.64 3.97
CA ASN A 129 -22.97 -7.78 5.42
C ASN A 129 -22.47 -6.43 5.94
N THR A 130 -23.39 -5.69 6.56
CA THR A 130 -23.23 -4.36 7.13
C THR A 130 -22.00 -4.27 8.02
N SER A 131 -20.92 -3.71 7.51
CA SER A 131 -19.92 -3.03 8.32
C SER A 131 -19.48 -1.78 7.57
N THR A 132 -20.19 -0.69 7.84
CA THR A 132 -19.97 0.69 7.44
C THR A 132 -18.69 1.27 8.06
N SER A 133 -17.61 0.49 8.18
CA SER A 133 -16.39 0.94 8.84
C SER A 133 -15.61 1.86 7.89
N THR A 134 -15.44 3.09 8.36
CA THR A 134 -14.63 4.11 7.71
C THR A 134 -13.19 3.57 7.53
N LEU A 135 -12.63 3.68 6.33
CA LEU A 135 -11.26 3.23 6.04
C LEU A 135 -10.28 4.35 6.38
N THR A 136 -9.19 4.04 7.09
CA THR A 136 -8.13 5.02 7.36
C THR A 136 -6.89 4.69 6.53
N ARG A 137 -6.36 5.66 5.80
CA ARG A 137 -5.15 5.50 4.98
C ARG A 137 -4.08 6.49 5.40
N VAL A 138 -2.83 6.03 5.45
CA VAL A 138 -1.66 6.91 5.55
C VAL A 138 -1.02 6.98 4.18
N ILE A 139 -0.87 8.20 3.66
CA ILE A 139 -0.31 8.44 2.33
C ILE A 139 0.90 9.34 2.49
N TRP A 140 1.99 9.02 1.81
CA TRP A 140 3.17 9.87 1.72
C TRP A 140 3.34 10.40 0.30
N LEU A 141 3.24 11.71 0.14
CA LEU A 141 3.57 12.41 -1.10
C LEU A 141 5.03 12.89 -1.05
N LYS A 142 5.91 12.10 -1.66
CA LYS A 142 7.35 12.36 -1.73
C LYS A 142 7.71 13.26 -2.90
N SER A 143 8.71 14.10 -2.69
CA SER A 143 9.37 14.93 -3.71
C SER A 143 10.36 14.11 -4.53
N LYS A 144 10.97 13.08 -3.92
CA LYS A 144 11.94 12.17 -4.54
C LYS A 144 11.67 10.72 -4.12
N LEU A 145 11.74 9.80 -5.09
CA LEU A 145 11.70 8.36 -4.87
C LEU A 145 13.07 7.88 -4.38
N GLU A 146 13.36 8.15 -3.11
CA GLU A 146 14.48 7.52 -2.39
C GLU A 146 13.99 6.29 -1.63
N ASP A 147 14.92 5.48 -1.12
CA ASP A 147 14.63 4.22 -0.45
C ASP A 147 13.61 4.41 0.68
N ASP A 148 12.51 3.64 0.65
CA ASP A 148 11.33 3.84 1.51
C ASP A 148 11.52 3.30 2.94
N VAL A 149 12.71 3.50 3.53
CA VAL A 149 13.05 3.00 4.87
C VAL A 149 12.09 3.55 5.92
N GLU A 150 11.79 4.85 5.88
CA GLU A 150 10.87 5.50 6.82
C GLU A 150 9.44 5.01 6.65
N MET A 151 8.98 4.82 5.40
CA MET A 151 7.65 4.28 5.14
C MET A 151 7.52 2.85 5.64
N LYS A 152 8.53 2.00 5.44
CA LYS A 152 8.57 0.63 5.99
C LYS A 152 8.48 0.64 7.52
N ARG A 153 9.16 1.59 8.17
CA ARG A 153 9.08 1.76 9.63
C ARG A 153 7.68 2.21 10.07
N LEU A 154 7.03 3.13 9.34
CA LEU A 154 5.64 3.53 9.62
C LEU A 154 4.67 2.37 9.45
N ILE A 155 4.84 1.57 8.39
CA ILE A 155 4.04 0.36 8.16
C ILE A 155 4.17 -0.56 9.37
N ASN A 156 5.39 -0.95 9.76
CA ASN A 156 5.58 -1.84 10.91
C ASN A 156 5.00 -1.26 12.22
N LEU A 157 5.03 0.05 12.36
CA LEU A 157 4.57 0.71 13.57
C LEU A 157 3.05 0.70 13.68
N PHE A 158 2.37 1.00 12.58
CA PHE A 158 0.93 1.22 12.50
C PHE A 158 0.17 0.10 11.79
N ASP A 159 0.87 -1.01 11.49
CA ASP A 159 0.27 -2.24 10.99
C ASP A 159 -0.85 -2.68 11.95
N GLU A 160 -1.89 -3.29 11.40
CA GLU A 160 -3.15 -3.65 12.07
C GLU A 160 -4.02 -2.47 12.57
N ILE A 161 -3.54 -1.22 12.54
CA ILE A 161 -4.28 -0.05 13.03
C ILE A 161 -4.88 0.69 11.84
N VAL A 162 -4.03 1.06 10.88
CA VAL A 162 -4.39 1.76 9.66
C VAL A 162 -4.76 0.74 8.58
N SER A 163 -5.73 1.07 7.71
CA SER A 163 -6.22 0.14 6.69
C SER A 163 -5.24 -0.09 5.55
N SER A 164 -4.41 0.89 5.20
CA SER A 164 -3.40 0.75 4.15
C SER A 164 -2.48 1.96 4.09
N PHE A 165 -1.37 1.76 3.38
CA PHE A 165 -0.28 2.70 3.19
C PHE A 165 -0.03 2.92 1.69
N SER A 166 0.35 4.12 1.28
CA SER A 166 0.71 4.40 -0.12
C SER A 166 1.74 5.50 -0.21
N VAL A 167 2.64 5.40 -1.20
CA VAL A 167 3.62 6.43 -1.52
C VAL A 167 3.36 6.93 -2.94
N PHE A 168 3.32 8.24 -3.09
CA PHE A 168 3.23 8.90 -4.38
C PHE A 168 4.46 9.77 -4.57
N ALA A 169 5.10 9.68 -5.74
CA ALA A 169 6.22 10.54 -6.09
C ALA A 169 5.83 11.68 -7.03
N ASN A 170 4.54 11.72 -7.41
CA ASN A 170 4.00 12.66 -8.37
C ASN A 170 2.66 13.18 -7.86
N LEU A 171 2.55 14.51 -7.82
CA LEU A 171 1.34 15.23 -7.44
C LEU A 171 0.14 14.89 -8.34
N SER A 172 0.36 14.67 -9.64
CA SER A 172 -0.69 14.33 -10.59
C SER A 172 -1.34 12.99 -10.26
N ASP A 173 -0.51 11.96 -10.05
CA ASP A 173 -0.97 10.61 -9.74
C ASP A 173 -1.71 10.58 -8.39
N PHE A 174 -1.22 11.34 -7.42
CA PHE A 174 -1.90 11.50 -6.13
C PHE A 174 -3.26 12.19 -6.28
N ARG A 175 -3.36 13.24 -7.10
CA ARG A 175 -4.62 13.96 -7.35
C ARG A 175 -5.66 13.09 -8.06
N GLU A 176 -5.24 12.30 -9.03
CA GLU A 176 -6.10 11.31 -9.69
C GLU A 176 -6.59 10.28 -8.67
N CYS A 177 -5.70 9.80 -7.80
CA CYS A 177 -6.05 8.89 -6.72
C CYS A 177 -7.05 9.50 -5.73
N LEU A 178 -6.86 10.76 -5.33
CA LEU A 178 -7.78 11.49 -4.45
C LEU A 178 -9.18 11.66 -5.05
N HIS A 179 -9.30 11.75 -6.38
CA HIS A 179 -10.60 11.89 -7.04
C HIS A 179 -11.41 10.58 -6.96
N GLU A 180 -10.74 9.45 -6.86
CA GLU A 180 -11.37 8.13 -6.74
C GLU A 180 -11.66 7.73 -5.29
N TYR A 181 -11.03 8.36 -4.31
CA TYR A 181 -11.33 8.09 -2.92
C TYR A 181 -12.68 8.69 -2.53
N GLU A 182 -13.62 7.80 -2.23
CA GLU A 182 -14.93 8.14 -1.70
C GLU A 182 -14.81 8.84 -0.34
N THR A 183 -15.86 9.56 0.05
CA THR A 183 -15.93 10.32 1.30
C THR A 183 -15.73 9.47 2.57
N PHE A 184 -15.87 8.15 2.48
CA PHE A 184 -15.67 7.22 3.60
C PHE A 184 -14.21 6.83 3.83
N VAL A 185 -13.27 7.26 2.96
CA VAL A 185 -11.84 7.07 3.16
C VAL A 185 -11.27 8.28 3.88
N HIS A 186 -10.66 8.06 5.05
CA HIS A 186 -10.03 9.09 5.85
C HIS A 186 -8.51 9.04 5.66
N ILE A 187 -7.94 10.13 5.17
CA ILE A 187 -6.54 10.19 4.75
C ILE A 187 -5.72 11.00 5.74
N PHE A 188 -4.59 10.43 6.13
CA PHE A 188 -3.51 11.06 6.87
C PHE A 188 -2.36 11.26 5.89
N LEU A 189 -2.18 12.50 5.44
CA LEU A 189 -1.22 12.84 4.40
C LEU A 189 0.09 13.30 5.04
N ILE A 190 1.18 12.63 4.70
CA ILE A 190 2.54 13.11 4.90
C ILE A 190 2.98 13.71 3.58
N ILE A 191 3.48 14.94 3.58
CA ILE A 191 3.94 15.62 2.37
C ILE A 191 5.34 16.16 2.61
N ASP A 192 6.25 15.94 1.67
CA ASP A 192 7.61 16.45 1.80
C ASP A 192 7.61 17.99 1.85
N ALA A 193 8.54 18.56 2.62
CA ALA A 193 8.67 19.99 2.82
C ALA A 193 8.90 20.79 1.52
N ASP A 194 9.38 20.11 0.47
CA ASP A 194 9.66 20.69 -0.85
C ASP A 194 8.39 21.07 -1.65
N TYR A 195 7.21 20.63 -1.22
CA TYR A 195 5.95 21.00 -1.87
C TYR A 195 5.50 22.41 -1.45
N ASP A 196 4.99 23.19 -2.41
CA ASP A 196 4.53 24.57 -2.22
C ASP A 196 3.29 24.69 -1.30
N ASP A 197 3.19 25.80 -0.57
CA ASP A 197 2.11 26.09 0.39
C ASP A 197 0.72 26.07 -0.25
N LEU A 198 0.60 26.47 -1.52
CA LEU A 198 -0.67 26.42 -2.24
C LEU A 198 -1.13 24.97 -2.46
N VAL A 199 -0.20 24.04 -2.65
CA VAL A 199 -0.50 22.61 -2.78
C VAL A 199 -0.99 22.06 -1.44
N VAL A 200 -0.31 22.41 -0.34
CA VAL A 200 -0.71 22.00 1.01
C VAL A 200 -2.09 22.55 1.37
N ALA A 201 -2.33 23.84 1.10
CA ALA A 201 -3.60 24.50 1.34
C ALA A 201 -4.76 23.91 0.53
N ASP A 202 -4.51 23.42 -0.69
CA ASP A 202 -5.50 22.69 -1.49
C ASP A 202 -5.93 21.39 -0.80
N PHE A 203 -5.00 20.66 -0.20
CA PHE A 203 -5.30 19.40 0.50
C PHE A 203 -6.08 19.60 1.80
N HIS A 204 -5.82 20.68 2.55
CA HIS A 204 -6.62 21.01 3.74
C HIS A 204 -8.10 21.28 3.45
N LYS A 205 -8.46 21.66 2.21
CA LYS A 205 -9.85 21.90 1.83
C LYS A 205 -10.66 20.61 1.62
N ARG A 206 -9.99 19.46 1.51
CA ARG A 206 -10.64 18.18 1.21
C ARG A 206 -11.14 17.51 2.48
N SER A 207 -12.44 17.24 2.53
CA SER A 207 -13.10 16.68 3.72
C SER A 207 -12.65 15.25 4.07
N ASN A 208 -12.14 14.49 3.09
CA ASN A 208 -11.62 13.15 3.28
C ASN A 208 -10.16 13.14 3.78
N ILE A 209 -9.43 14.25 3.65
CA ILE A 209 -8.11 14.45 4.25
C ILE A 209 -8.31 14.99 5.67
N LYS A 210 -7.89 14.20 6.66
CA LYS A 210 -8.09 14.53 8.08
C LYS A 210 -6.91 15.28 8.66
N ILE A 211 -5.71 14.94 8.19
CA ILE A 211 -4.44 15.53 8.61
C ILE A 211 -3.56 15.70 7.39
N VAL A 212 -2.82 16.80 7.37
CA VAL A 212 -1.68 17.02 6.48
C VAL A 212 -0.48 17.35 7.37
N CYS A 213 0.58 16.59 7.22
CA CYS A 213 1.82 16.70 7.98
C CYS A 213 2.97 16.98 7.02
N ARG A 214 3.66 18.11 7.19
CA ARG A 214 4.84 18.45 6.39
C ARG A 214 6.07 17.81 7.02
N TYR A 215 6.82 17.05 6.23
CA TYR A 215 8.00 16.31 6.67
C TYR A 215 9.25 16.65 5.87
N GLY A 216 10.38 16.84 6.54
CA GLY A 216 11.69 17.12 5.93
C GLY A 216 12.26 18.46 6.37
N GLN A 217 13.45 18.79 5.86
CA GLN A 217 14.09 20.07 6.17
C GLN A 217 13.49 21.18 5.30
N SER A 218 12.74 22.11 5.91
CA SER A 218 12.24 23.29 5.21
C SER A 218 13.34 24.34 5.08
N SER A 219 13.43 24.97 3.91
CA SER A 219 14.22 26.19 3.72
C SER A 219 13.49 27.46 4.19
N SER A 220 12.20 27.35 4.55
CA SER A 220 11.35 28.46 4.98
C SER A 220 11.05 28.41 6.48
N LYS A 221 11.08 29.57 7.16
CA LYS A 221 11.01 29.70 8.62
C LYS A 221 9.60 29.76 9.21
N ASN A 222 8.54 29.59 8.42
CA ASN A 222 7.21 30.08 8.80
C ASN A 222 6.15 28.98 9.09
N GLU A 223 6.49 27.69 9.04
CA GLU A 223 5.56 26.62 9.46
C GLU A 223 6.25 25.48 10.24
N THR A 224 5.48 24.81 11.09
CA THR A 224 5.83 23.59 11.85
C THR A 224 6.10 22.43 10.90
N THR A 225 7.29 22.42 10.31
CA THR A 225 7.79 21.29 9.52
C THR A 225 8.43 20.30 10.49
N ILE A 226 8.07 19.03 10.39
CA ILE A 226 8.70 17.97 11.18
C ILE A 226 9.95 17.52 10.44
N ASP A 227 11.12 17.75 11.03
CA ASP A 227 12.41 17.47 10.41
C ASP A 227 13.05 16.14 10.86
N ASN A 228 12.40 15.42 11.77
CA ASN A 228 12.88 14.16 12.31
C ASN A 228 11.79 13.09 12.43
N TYR A 229 12.18 11.85 12.19
CA TYR A 229 11.27 10.70 12.15
C TYR A 229 10.54 10.39 13.47
N PRO A 230 11.18 10.47 14.67
CA PRO A 230 10.47 10.24 15.93
C PRO A 230 9.31 11.21 16.17
N GLU A 231 9.52 12.49 15.89
CA GLU A 231 8.47 13.51 16.03
C GLU A 231 7.32 13.30 15.05
N LEU A 232 7.61 12.82 13.83
CA LEU A 232 6.59 12.42 12.86
C LEU A 232 5.72 11.28 13.42
N CYS A 233 6.36 10.26 14.01
CA CYS A 233 5.65 9.15 14.63
C CYS A 233 4.76 9.60 15.78
N LEU A 234 5.25 10.50 16.63
CA LEU A 234 4.49 11.05 17.75
C LEU A 234 3.26 11.84 17.28
N HIS A 235 3.43 12.74 16.31
CA HIS A 235 2.32 13.51 15.73
C HIS A 235 1.28 12.60 15.10
N LEU A 236 1.69 11.68 14.22
CA LEU A 236 0.77 10.74 13.59
C LEU A 236 0.04 9.87 14.62
N THR A 237 0.73 9.40 15.66
CA THR A 237 0.12 8.61 16.74
C THR A 237 -0.96 9.40 17.45
N HIS A 238 -0.64 10.64 17.86
CA HIS A 238 -1.59 11.51 18.54
C HIS A 238 -2.84 11.79 17.69
N ASP A 239 -2.64 12.10 16.41
CA ASP A 239 -3.73 12.44 15.52
C ASP A 239 -4.61 11.23 15.20
N LEU A 240 -4.00 10.05 15.02
CA LEU A 240 -4.73 8.80 14.83
C LEU A 240 -5.54 8.43 16.08
N ILE A 241 -5.00 8.62 17.30
CA ILE A 241 -5.73 8.40 18.56
C ILE A 241 -6.96 9.30 18.61
N THR A 242 -6.76 10.61 18.38
CA THR A 242 -7.83 11.61 18.39
C THR A 242 -8.91 11.25 17.37
N HIS A 243 -8.49 10.85 16.18
CA HIS A 243 -9.36 10.45 15.10
C HIS A 243 -10.21 9.21 15.43
N TYR A 244 -9.58 8.14 15.91
CA TYR A 244 -10.29 6.91 16.24
C TYR A 244 -11.21 7.08 17.46
N ASN A 245 -10.82 7.89 18.45
CA ASN A 245 -11.73 8.25 19.54
C ASN A 245 -12.96 8.98 19.02
N LYS A 246 -12.78 9.96 18.12
CA LYS A 246 -13.90 10.67 17.49
C LYS A 246 -14.82 9.71 16.72
N LEU A 247 -14.25 8.84 15.89
CA LEU A 247 -15.03 7.81 15.19
C LEU A 247 -15.77 6.90 16.17
N GLY A 248 -15.11 6.46 17.24
CA GLY A 248 -15.73 5.63 18.28
C GLY A 248 -16.93 6.32 18.92
N THR A 249 -16.84 7.62 19.21
CA THR A 249 -17.96 8.42 19.69
C THR A 249 -19.06 8.55 18.63
N ASP A 250 -18.71 8.84 17.38
CA ASP A 250 -19.68 8.99 16.29
C ASP A 250 -20.47 7.70 16.04
N TYR A 251 -19.82 6.54 16.02
CA TYR A 251 -20.50 5.24 15.89
C TYR A 251 -21.32 4.89 17.14
N SER A 252 -20.84 5.25 18.34
CA SER A 252 -21.61 5.07 19.58
C SER A 252 -22.93 5.85 19.54
N THR A 253 -22.90 7.11 19.07
CA THR A 253 -24.11 7.94 18.94
C THR A 253 -25.07 7.38 17.89
N LYS A 254 -24.55 6.74 16.84
CA LYS A 254 -25.32 6.03 15.81
C LYS A 254 -25.79 4.63 16.25
N LYS A 255 -25.53 4.22 17.49
CA LYS A 255 -25.85 2.90 18.06
C LYS A 255 -25.15 1.72 17.35
N ASP A 256 -24.05 1.98 16.67
CA ASP A 256 -23.18 0.94 16.09
C ASP A 256 -22.08 0.57 17.11
N ALA A 257 -22.48 -0.24 18.09
CA ALA A 257 -21.59 -0.63 19.19
C ALA A 257 -20.37 -1.43 18.72
N THR A 258 -20.51 -2.22 17.65
CA THR A 258 -19.44 -3.07 17.12
C THR A 258 -18.34 -2.22 16.51
N THR A 259 -18.68 -1.30 15.60
CA THR A 259 -17.68 -0.42 14.99
C THR A 259 -17.12 0.58 16.00
N ALA A 260 -17.94 1.10 16.92
CA ALA A 260 -17.46 1.96 17.99
C ALA A 260 -16.36 1.28 18.84
N LYS A 261 -16.61 0.04 19.26
CA LYS A 261 -15.63 -0.75 20.01
C LYS A 261 -14.34 -0.97 19.22
N GLU A 262 -14.44 -1.24 17.93
CA GLU A 262 -13.26 -1.39 17.06
C GLU A 262 -12.42 -0.11 17.02
N MET A 263 -13.06 1.05 16.84
CA MET A 263 -12.36 2.34 16.80
C MET A 263 -11.67 2.66 18.13
N PHE A 264 -12.36 2.49 19.27
CA PHE A 264 -11.72 2.67 20.58
C PHE A 264 -10.58 1.69 20.83
N THR A 265 -10.69 0.46 20.33
CA THR A 265 -9.61 -0.54 20.43
C THR A 265 -8.37 -0.09 19.65
N LYS A 266 -8.55 0.48 18.45
CA LYS A 266 -7.46 1.07 17.66
C LYS A 266 -6.79 2.24 18.39
N ALA A 267 -7.58 3.17 18.94
CA ALA A 267 -7.06 4.28 19.75
C ALA A 267 -6.25 3.77 20.96
N HIS A 268 -6.75 2.76 21.68
CA HIS A 268 -6.06 2.17 22.82
C HIS A 268 -4.75 1.47 22.44
N LYS A 269 -4.72 0.74 21.31
CA LYS A 269 -3.48 0.13 20.77
C LYS A 269 -2.43 1.21 20.49
N LEU A 270 -2.84 2.35 19.90
CA LEU A 270 -1.96 3.47 19.64
C LEU A 270 -1.43 4.10 20.94
N CYS A 271 -2.27 4.29 21.96
CA CYS A 271 -1.82 4.82 23.26
C CYS A 271 -0.71 3.94 23.87
N LYS A 272 -0.79 2.62 23.74
CA LYS A 272 0.25 1.71 24.22
C LYS A 272 1.56 1.87 23.45
N LYS A 273 1.49 1.93 22.11
CA LYS A 273 2.67 2.16 21.25
C LYS A 273 3.28 3.55 21.46
N GLY A 274 2.46 4.55 21.73
CA GLY A 274 2.87 5.93 22.03
C GLY A 274 3.80 6.07 23.24
N LEU A 275 3.75 5.11 24.17
CA LEU A 275 4.61 5.06 25.36
C LEU A 275 5.99 4.43 25.09
N GLU A 276 6.22 3.91 23.87
CA GLU A 276 7.44 3.19 23.48
C GLU A 276 8.40 4.04 22.63
N PHE A 277 8.03 5.29 22.30
CA PHE A 277 8.85 6.23 21.54
C PHE A 277 9.75 7.10 22.41
#